data_AF-A0A0Q5ZW10-F1
#
_entry.id   AF-A0A0Q5ZW10-F1
#
_cell.length_a   1.000
_cell.length_b   1.000
_cell.length_c   1.000
_cell.angle_alpha   90.00
_cell.angle_beta   90.00
_cell.angle_gamma   90.00
#
_symmetry.space_group_name_H-M   'P 1'
#
loop_
_entity.id
_entity.type
_entity.pdbx_description
1 polymer ?
#
loop_
_entity_poly.entity_id
_entity_poly.type
_entity_poly.pdbx_seq_one_letter_code
_entity_poly.pdbx_strand_id
1 'polypeptide(L)'
;MNNDITLKELKKSKEKLLPEIKCLEENQLTFLWFDDFYDGPLNGVLKYQDKEYKYEIVSDYMKLEYPRIFAVVALTNEELKEEKYWNDLYKELVKNQSEKEESLEAFFEQQKKRKVINYGNRKVLWCYVSS
;
A
#
# COMPACT_ATOMS: atom_id res chain seq x y z
N MET A 1 -27.59 2.74 1.35
CA MET A 1 -26.89 3.40 0.23
C MET A 1 -25.42 3.08 0.41
N ASN A 2 -24.84 2.23 -0.44
CA ASN A 2 -23.39 2.01 -0.45
C ASN A 2 -22.79 3.16 -1.24
N ASN A 3 -22.33 4.21 -0.57
CA ASN A 3 -21.50 5.21 -1.22
C ASN A 3 -20.16 4.54 -1.53
N ASP A 4 -19.74 4.59 -2.78
CA ASP A 4 -18.43 4.10 -3.22
C ASP A 4 -17.36 5.07 -2.71
N ILE A 5 -16.96 4.92 -1.45
CA ILE A 5 -15.92 5.75 -0.83
C ILE A 5 -14.58 5.47 -1.52
N THR A 6 -13.97 6.52 -2.08
CA THR A 6 -12.64 6.45 -2.67
C THR A 6 -11.54 6.63 -1.63
N LEU A 7 -10.34 6.14 -1.93
CA LEU A 7 -9.17 6.30 -1.06
C LEU A 7 -8.88 7.77 -0.76
N LYS A 8 -9.00 8.65 -1.76
CA LYS A 8 -8.81 10.10 -1.62
C LYS A 8 -9.83 10.72 -0.66
N GLU A 9 -11.09 10.32 -0.76
CA GLU A 9 -12.15 10.80 0.15
C GLU A 9 -11.92 10.32 1.58
N LEU A 10 -11.58 9.04 1.74
CA LEU A 10 -11.27 8.46 3.04
C LEU A 10 -10.11 9.18 3.73
N LYS A 11 -9.03 9.48 3.01
CA LYS A 11 -7.89 10.26 3.56
C LYS A 11 -8.30 11.67 3.99
N LYS A 12 -9.21 12.32 3.25
CA LYS A 12 -9.67 13.67 3.55
C LYS A 12 -10.64 13.73 4.74
N SER A 13 -11.41 12.66 4.97
CA SER A 13 -12.50 12.67 5.96
C SER A 13 -12.59 11.35 6.73
N LYS A 14 -11.44 10.86 7.19
CA LYS A 14 -11.27 9.56 7.85
C LYS A 14 -12.26 9.32 8.98
N GLU A 15 -12.36 10.25 9.93
CA GLU A 15 -13.23 10.12 11.11
C GLU A 15 -14.71 9.91 10.76
N LYS A 16 -15.16 10.56 9.68
CA LYS A 16 -16.54 10.47 9.21
C LYS A 16 -16.79 9.19 8.41
N LEU A 17 -15.85 8.81 7.54
CA LEU A 17 -16.05 7.77 6.53
C LEU A 17 -15.61 6.38 7.00
N LEU A 18 -14.67 6.28 7.93
CA LEU A 18 -14.17 5.00 8.43
C LEU A 18 -15.26 4.09 9.02
N PRO A 19 -16.24 4.60 9.80
CA PRO A 19 -17.35 3.77 10.32
C PRO A 19 -18.24 3.16 9.21
N GLU A 20 -18.19 3.69 7.99
CA GLU A 20 -18.96 3.20 6.84
C GLU A 20 -18.24 2.06 6.09
N ILE A 21 -16.98 1.76 6.45
CA ILE A 21 -16.13 0.79 5.76
C ILE A 21 -15.91 -0.43 6.66
N LYS A 22 -16.04 -1.63 6.08
CA LYS A 22 -15.74 -2.87 6.80
C LYS A 22 -14.25 -2.94 7.16
N CYS A 23 -13.95 -3.11 8.44
CA CYS A 23 -12.61 -3.41 8.92
C CYS A 23 -12.35 -4.93 8.95
N LEU A 24 -11.18 -5.34 8.48
CA LEU A 24 -10.64 -6.69 8.59
C LEU A 24 -9.67 -6.75 9.79
N GLU A 25 -9.56 -7.92 10.38
CA GLU A 25 -8.52 -8.19 11.38
C GLU A 25 -7.18 -8.41 10.67
N GLU A 26 -6.09 -7.86 11.19
CA GLU A 26 -4.77 -7.94 10.57
C GLU A 26 -4.30 -9.40 10.38
N ASN A 27 -4.65 -10.29 11.30
CA ASN A 27 -4.32 -11.72 11.22
C ASN A 27 -5.01 -12.48 10.07
N GLN A 28 -5.98 -11.86 9.39
CA GLN A 28 -6.61 -12.42 8.19
C GLN A 28 -5.82 -12.09 6.91
N LEU A 29 -4.84 -11.21 7.00
CA LEU A 29 -4.10 -10.66 5.88
C LEU A 29 -2.72 -11.30 5.80
N THR A 30 -2.27 -11.61 4.59
CA THR A 30 -0.88 -12.00 4.34
C THR A 30 -0.18 -10.87 3.62
N PHE A 31 0.75 -10.19 4.29
CA PHE A 31 1.55 -9.14 3.68
C PHE A 31 2.60 -9.75 2.75
N LEU A 32 2.61 -9.32 1.48
CA LEU A 32 3.52 -9.87 0.47
C LEU A 32 4.80 -9.04 0.37
N TRP A 33 4.67 -7.72 0.27
CA TRP A 33 5.79 -6.78 0.31
C TRP A 33 5.32 -5.37 0.66
N PHE A 34 6.29 -4.53 1.05
CA PHE A 34 6.12 -3.14 1.44
C PHE A 34 6.85 -2.27 0.43
N ASP A 35 6.17 -1.29 -0.16
CA ASP A 35 6.77 -0.40 -1.15
C ASP A 35 7.36 0.85 -0.51
N ASP A 36 6.86 1.21 0.67
CA ASP A 36 7.30 2.39 1.43
C ASP A 36 7.28 2.09 2.92
N PHE A 37 8.36 2.47 3.60
CA PHE A 37 8.55 2.27 5.02
C PHE A 37 9.19 3.52 5.65
N TYR A 38 8.66 3.91 6.80
CA TYR A 38 9.30 4.89 7.69
C TYR A 38 9.54 4.19 9.03
N ASP A 39 8.80 4.53 10.08
CA ASP A 39 8.76 3.78 11.35
C ASP A 39 7.83 2.55 11.26
N GLY A 40 7.70 1.97 10.07
CA GLY A 40 6.83 0.84 9.74
C GLY A 40 6.17 0.99 8.36
N PRO A 41 5.40 -0.02 7.91
CA PRO A 41 4.84 -0.03 6.56
C PRO A 41 3.86 1.12 6.34
N LEU A 42 3.99 1.83 5.22
CA LEU A 42 3.07 2.89 4.82
C LEU A 42 2.16 2.44 3.67
N ASN A 43 2.68 1.65 2.75
CA ASN A 43 1.90 1.03 1.69
C ASN A 43 2.62 -0.19 1.12
N GLY A 44 1.88 -1.04 0.42
CA GLY A 44 2.42 -2.28 -0.12
C GLY A 44 1.34 -3.14 -0.76
N VAL A 45 1.65 -4.42 -0.97
CA VAL A 45 0.71 -5.41 -1.47
C VAL A 45 0.48 -6.49 -0.41
N LEU A 46 -0.80 -6.83 -0.24
CA LEU A 46 -1.24 -7.90 0.65
C LEU A 46 -2.12 -8.90 -0.11
N LYS A 47 -2.33 -10.05 0.50
CA LYS A 47 -3.21 -11.11 0.02
C LYS A 47 -4.34 -11.36 1.03
N TYR A 48 -5.56 -11.46 0.52
CA TYR A 48 -6.77 -11.81 1.27
C TYR A 48 -7.66 -12.72 0.40
N GLN A 49 -8.12 -13.86 0.93
CA GLN A 49 -8.96 -14.82 0.20
C GLN A 49 -8.43 -15.17 -1.21
N ASP A 50 -7.14 -15.50 -1.29
CA ASP A 50 -6.45 -15.85 -2.54
C ASP A 50 -6.37 -14.77 -3.63
N LYS A 51 -6.63 -13.51 -3.28
CA LYS A 51 -6.47 -12.35 -4.16
C LYS A 51 -5.51 -11.32 -3.59
N GLU A 52 -4.82 -10.64 -4.49
CA GLU A 52 -3.80 -9.64 -4.17
C GLU A 52 -4.41 -8.23 -4.28
N TYR A 53 -4.06 -7.38 -3.32
CA TYR A 53 -4.62 -6.04 -3.15
C TYR A 53 -3.52 -5.06 -2.78
N LYS A 54 -3.72 -3.79 -3.16
CA LYS A 54 -2.92 -2.69 -2.65
C LYS A 54 -3.48 -2.27 -1.31
N TYR A 55 -2.60 -2.01 -0.35
CA TYR A 55 -2.97 -1.32 0.87
C TYR A 55 -2.16 -0.03 1.02
N GLU A 56 -2.77 0.97 1.66
CA GLU A 56 -2.16 2.28 1.88
C GLU A 56 -2.65 2.89 3.19
N ILE A 57 -1.73 3.50 3.93
CA ILE A 57 -2.03 4.16 5.20
C ILE A 57 -2.96 5.36 4.98
N VAL A 58 -3.96 5.49 5.86
CA VAL A 58 -4.92 6.60 5.88
C VAL A 58 -4.88 7.40 7.18
N SER A 59 -4.27 6.86 8.25
CA SER A 59 -3.90 7.65 9.43
C SER A 59 -2.72 8.60 9.13
N ASP A 60 -2.62 9.69 9.88
CA ASP A 60 -1.55 10.68 9.70
C ASP A 60 -0.24 10.16 10.31
N TYR A 61 0.59 9.51 9.49
CA TYR A 61 1.86 8.95 9.92
C TYR A 61 2.90 10.01 10.29
N MET A 62 2.79 11.24 9.76
CA MET A 62 3.70 12.34 10.09
C MET A 62 3.49 12.85 11.52
N LYS A 63 2.30 12.61 12.09
CA LYS A 63 1.98 12.93 13.48
C LYS A 63 2.14 11.74 14.42
N LEU A 64 2.68 10.61 13.95
CA LEU A 64 2.78 9.37 14.71
C LEU A 64 1.43 8.96 15.30
N GLU A 65 0.35 9.13 14.52
CA GLU A 65 -1.01 8.78 14.97
C GLU A 65 -1.15 7.26 15.11
N TYR A 66 -1.50 6.82 16.33
CA TYR A 66 -1.84 5.43 16.63
C TYR A 66 -3.33 5.30 17.04
N PRO A 67 -3.99 4.18 16.71
CA PRO A 67 -3.44 3.06 15.94
C PRO A 67 -3.30 3.40 14.45
N ARG A 68 -2.43 2.67 13.73
CA ARG A 68 -2.27 2.88 12.28
C ARG A 68 -3.44 2.28 11.53
N ILE A 69 -4.03 3.04 10.62
CA ILE A 69 -5.20 2.61 9.87
C ILE A 69 -4.82 2.56 8.40
N PHE A 70 -5.15 1.47 7.74
CA PHE A 70 -4.85 1.22 6.34
C PHE A 70 -6.13 0.94 5.57
N ALA A 71 -6.19 1.43 4.33
CA ALA A 71 -7.24 1.13 3.38
C ALA A 71 -6.76 0.11 2.35
N VAL A 72 -7.66 -0.77 1.91
CA VAL A 72 -7.39 -1.84 0.94
C VAL A 72 -8.20 -1.58 -0.33
N VAL A 73 -7.53 -1.60 -1.48
CA VAL A 73 -8.13 -1.36 -2.79
C VAL A 73 -7.78 -2.49 -3.77
N ALA A 74 -8.68 -2.76 -4.72
CA ALA A 74 -8.42 -3.72 -5.79
C ALA A 74 -7.35 -3.19 -6.76
N LEU A 75 -6.49 -4.12 -7.20
CA LEU A 75 -5.59 -3.93 -8.31
C LEU A 75 -6.17 -4.58 -9.57
N THR A 76 -6.01 -3.92 -10.70
CA THR A 76 -6.16 -4.57 -12.00
C THR A 76 -4.98 -5.51 -12.27
N ASN A 77 -5.13 -6.43 -13.22
CA ASN A 77 -4.04 -7.33 -13.61
C ASN A 77 -2.80 -6.59 -14.11
N GLU A 78 -2.96 -5.42 -14.74
CA GLU A 78 -1.84 -4.60 -15.21
C GLU A 78 -1.12 -3.94 -14.03
N GLU A 79 -1.85 -3.35 -13.10
CA GLU A 79 -1.24 -2.74 -11.91
C GLU A 79 -0.54 -3.79 -11.05
N LEU A 80 -1.11 -4.99 -10.93
CA LEU A 80 -0.48 -6.07 -10.19
C LEU A 80 0.84 -6.52 -10.82
N LYS A 81 0.90 -6.60 -12.15
CA LYS A 81 2.15 -6.87 -12.88
C LYS A 81 3.18 -5.80 -12.61
N GLU A 82 2.78 -4.53 -12.59
CA GLU A 82 3.69 -3.43 -12.27
C GLU A 82 4.20 -3.50 -10.84
N GLU A 83 3.33 -3.63 -9.84
CA GLU A 83 3.76 -3.74 -8.44
C GLU A 83 4.72 -4.92 -8.23
N LYS A 84 4.45 -6.06 -8.88
CA LYS A 84 5.34 -7.22 -8.83
C LYS A 84 6.69 -6.94 -9.50
N TYR A 85 6.70 -6.34 -10.69
CA TYR A 85 7.93 -5.99 -11.40
C TYR A 85 8.84 -5.10 -10.53
N TRP A 86 8.28 -4.05 -9.91
CA TRP A 86 9.07 -3.14 -9.07
C TRP A 86 9.61 -3.80 -7.81
N ASN A 87 8.82 -4.67 -7.17
CA ASN A 87 9.29 -5.46 -6.03
C ASN A 87 10.39 -6.46 -6.41
N ASP A 88 10.26 -7.13 -7.55
CA ASP A 88 11.26 -8.07 -8.04
C ASP A 88 12.57 -7.35 -8.40
N LEU A 89 12.49 -6.18 -9.04
CA LEU A 89 13.64 -5.33 -9.33
C LEU A 89 14.31 -4.80 -8.05
N TYR A 90 13.52 -4.38 -7.05
CA TYR A 90 14.05 -4.00 -5.74
C TYR A 90 14.79 -5.16 -5.07
N LYS A 91 14.25 -6.37 -5.13
CA LYS A 91 14.93 -7.56 -4.57
C LYS A 91 16.24 -7.85 -5.29
N GLU A 92 16.25 -7.77 -6.61
CA GLU A 92 17.42 -8.02 -7.44
C GLU A 92 18.54 -7.02 -7.18
N LEU A 93 18.22 -5.73 -7.18
CA LEU A 93 19.20 -4.66 -7.08
C LEU A 93 19.57 -4.34 -5.63
N VAL A 94 18.60 -4.25 -4.72
CA VAL A 94 18.84 -3.74 -3.36
C VAL A 94 18.93 -4.88 -2.35
N LYS A 95 17.93 -5.76 -2.29
CA LYS A 95 17.84 -6.75 -1.20
C LYS A 95 18.92 -7.84 -1.29
N ASN A 96 19.22 -8.31 -2.50
CA ASN A 96 20.13 -9.44 -2.72
C ASN A 96 21.60 -9.01 -2.88
N GLN A 97 21.86 -7.72 -3.10
CA GLN A 97 23.22 -7.16 -3.17
C GLN A 97 23.46 -6.34 -1.92
N SER A 98 24.06 -6.96 -0.89
CA SER A 98 24.42 -6.36 0.41
C SER A 98 24.64 -4.85 0.37
N GLU A 99 23.58 -4.07 0.65
CA GLU A 99 23.49 -2.60 0.78
C GLU A 99 24.64 -1.78 0.15
N LYS A 100 24.95 -2.02 -1.13
CA LYS A 100 25.89 -1.17 -1.85
C LYS A 100 25.14 0.06 -2.32
N GLU A 101 25.69 1.24 -2.00
CA GLU A 101 25.13 2.54 -2.39
C GLU A 101 24.84 2.62 -3.90
N GLU A 102 25.71 2.04 -4.72
CA GLU A 102 25.56 1.93 -6.19
C GLU A 102 24.31 1.15 -6.61
N SER A 103 23.95 0.08 -5.90
CA SER A 103 22.79 -0.75 -6.26
C SER A 103 21.47 -0.07 -5.86
N LEU A 104 21.50 0.75 -4.81
CA LEU A 104 20.38 1.59 -4.41
C LEU A 104 20.17 2.74 -5.40
N GLU A 105 21.26 3.40 -5.82
CA GLU A 105 21.22 4.44 -6.85
C GLU A 105 20.65 3.90 -8.18
N ALA A 106 21.11 2.72 -8.61
CA ALA A 106 20.60 2.07 -9.82
C ALA A 106 19.09 1.80 -9.76
N PHE A 107 18.57 1.36 -8.60
CA PHE A 107 17.13 1.18 -8.41
C PHE A 107 16.37 2.51 -8.52
N PHE A 108 16.85 3.57 -7.88
CA PHE A 108 16.20 4.89 -7.93
C PHE A 108 16.20 5.49 -9.34
N GLU A 109 17.27 5.32 -10.12
CA GLU A 109 17.30 5.77 -11.52
C GLU A 109 16.27 5.04 -12.39
N GLN A 110 16.01 3.75 -12.15
CA GLN A 110 14.91 3.06 -12.82
C GLN A 110 13.55 3.54 -12.31
N GLN A 111 13.41 3.74 -10.99
CA GLN A 111 12.16 4.17 -10.38
C GLN A 111 11.67 5.52 -10.92
N LYS A 112 12.56 6.44 -11.33
CA LYS A 112 12.19 7.69 -12.02
C LYS A 112 11.36 7.47 -13.29
N LYS A 113 11.47 6.30 -13.92
CA LYS A 113 10.71 5.90 -15.12
C LYS A 113 9.41 5.17 -14.79
N ARG A 114 9.14 4.89 -13.51
CA ARG A 114 7.93 4.20 -13.06
C ARG A 114 6.70 4.98 -13.50
N LYS A 115 5.76 4.27 -14.12
CA LYS A 115 4.44 4.83 -14.42
C LYS A 115 3.76 5.20 -13.10
N VAL A 116 3.36 6.46 -12.97
CA VAL A 116 2.58 6.92 -11.82
C VAL A 116 1.18 6.33 -11.91
N ILE A 117 0.81 5.49 -10.96
CA ILE A 117 -0.53 4.92 -10.83
C ILE A 117 -1.27 5.71 -9.75
N ASN A 118 -2.42 6.29 -10.11
CA ASN A 118 -3.24 7.04 -9.17
C ASN A 118 -4.26 6.13 -8.48
N TYR A 119 -3.89 5.62 -7.30
CA TYR A 119 -4.79 4.82 -6.47
C TYR A 119 -5.84 5.65 -5.72
N GLY A 120 -5.73 6.98 -5.69
CA GLY A 120 -6.62 7.86 -4.93
C GLY A 120 -8.10 7.77 -5.36
N ASN A 121 -8.37 7.48 -6.63
CA ASN A 121 -9.72 7.32 -7.15
C ASN A 121 -10.26 5.88 -7.02
N ARG A 122 -9.47 4.96 -6.43
CA ARG A 122 -9.91 3.59 -6.22
C ARG A 122 -10.92 3.54 -5.09
N LYS A 123 -11.98 2.76 -5.29
CA LYS A 123 -12.94 2.41 -4.25
C LYS A 123 -12.22 1.63 -3.14
N VAL A 124 -12.41 2.07 -1.91
CA VAL A 124 -11.97 1.33 -0.72
C VAL A 124 -12.89 0.13 -0.53
N LEU A 125 -12.29 -1.05 -0.44
CA LEU A 125 -13.02 -2.29 -0.21
C LEU A 125 -13.13 -2.57 1.29
N TRP A 126 -12.01 -2.40 1.99
CA TRP A 126 -11.87 -2.67 3.41
C TRP A 126 -10.86 -1.71 4.03
N CYS A 127 -10.88 -1.65 5.34
CA CYS A 127 -9.77 -1.13 6.13
C CYS A 127 -9.20 -2.24 7.02
N TYR A 128 -8.03 -2.01 7.61
CA TYR A 128 -7.57 -2.76 8.77
C TYR A 128 -6.78 -1.82 9.69
N VAL A 129 -6.66 -2.22 10.95
CA VAL A 129 -5.95 -1.48 11.98
C VAL A 129 -4.72 -2.29 12.37
N SER A 130 -3.55 -1.63 12.41
CA SER A 130 -2.29 -2.22 12.87
C SER A 130 -1.87 -1.50 14.16
N SER A 131 -1.43 -2.30 15.14
CA SER A 131 -1.11 -1.85 16.50
C SER A 131 0.31 -1.32 16.59
#